data_AF-A0A9E2LKN0-F1
#
_entry.id   AF-A0A9E2LKN0-F1
#
_cell.length_a   1.000
_cell.length_b   1.000
_cell.length_c   1.000
_cell.angle_alpha   90.00
_cell.angle_beta   90.00
_cell.angle_gamma   90.00
#
_symmetry.space_group_name_H-M   'P 1'
#
loop_
_entity.id
_entity.type
_entity.pdbx_description
1 polymer ?
#
loop_
_entity_poly.entity_id
_entity_poly.type
_entity_poly.pdbx_seq_one_letter_code
_entity_poly.pdbx_strand_id
1 'polypeptide(L)' 'MLNKYRICSIYKLTIDDPLHSSDEKRLVLIGMSYNNSILVVVHTERGDNIRIISARKATKKERKYYESNV' A
#
# COMPACT_ATOMS: atom_id res chain seq x y z
N MET A 1 10.76 12.91 8.00
CA MET A 1 10.60 12.43 6.61
C MET A 1 9.36 11.55 6.54
N LEU A 2 8.24 12.08 6.04
CA LEU A 2 7.01 11.36 5.63
C LEU A 2 6.02 12.30 4.88
N ASN A 3 6.36 13.61 4.77
CA ASN A 3 5.55 14.64 4.12
C ASN A 3 5.15 14.37 2.65
N LYS A 4 5.76 13.39 1.98
CA LYS A 4 5.46 13.07 0.57
C LYS A 4 4.24 12.16 0.38
N TYR A 5 3.82 11.44 1.43
CA TYR A 5 2.79 10.40 1.33
C TYR A 5 1.55 10.71 2.18
N ARG A 6 1.16 11.98 2.31
CA ARG A 6 -0.16 12.33 2.89
C ARG A 6 -1.24 11.68 2.02
N ILE A 7 -1.74 10.53 2.47
CA ILE A 7 -2.81 9.76 1.81
C ILE A 7 -4.13 10.27 2.39
N CYS A 8 -5.04 10.71 1.51
CA CYS A 8 -6.36 11.22 1.87
C CYS A 8 -7.41 10.12 2.03
N SER A 9 -7.24 8.99 1.34
CA SER A 9 -8.15 7.84 1.43
C SER A 9 -7.35 6.54 1.27
N ILE A 10 -7.53 5.60 2.20
CA ILE A 10 -6.78 4.34 2.28
C ILE A 10 -7.73 3.18 2.00
N TYR A 11 -7.37 2.33 1.03
CA TYR A 11 -7.97 1.02 0.78
C TYR A 11 -6.91 -0.06 1.09
N LYS A 12 -7.20 -0.96 2.03
CA LYS A 12 -6.28 -2.02 2.47
C LYS A 12 -6.56 -3.31 1.73
N LEU A 13 -5.55 -3.84 1.05
CA LEU A 13 -5.56 -5.16 0.43
C LEU A 13 -4.50 -6.04 1.10
N THR A 14 -4.93 -7.11 1.75
CA THR A 14 -3.99 -8.11 2.29
C THR A 14 -3.75 -9.13 1.19
N ILE A 15 -2.49 -9.26 0.75
CA ILE A 15 -2.10 -10.26 -0.23
C ILE A 15 -1.28 -11.30 0.53
N ASP A 16 -1.82 -12.51 0.63
CA ASP A 16 -1.07 -13.66 1.11
C ASP A 16 -0.07 -14.06 0.03
N ASP A 17 1.23 -14.06 0.34
CA ASP A 17 2.28 -14.46 -0.58
C ASP A 17 2.87 -15.79 -0.13
N PRO A 18 2.39 -16.93 -0.68
CA PRO A 18 2.85 -18.24 -0.27
C PRO A 18 4.31 -18.55 -0.67
N LEU A 19 4.97 -17.68 -1.47
CA LEU A 19 6.35 -17.86 -1.93
C LEU A 19 7.38 -17.12 -1.06
N HIS A 20 6.93 -16.25 -0.15
CA HIS A 20 7.81 -15.56 0.79
C HIS A 20 7.64 -16.13 2.20
N SER A 21 8.76 -16.18 2.94
CA SER A 21 8.88 -16.82 4.25
C SER A 21 7.66 -16.57 5.14
N SER A 22 7.13 -17.65 5.70
CA SER A 22 5.97 -17.77 6.59
C SER A 22 5.95 -16.81 7.80
N ASP A 23 7.02 -16.04 8.02
CA ASP A 23 7.24 -15.18 9.18
C ASP A 23 6.80 -13.72 8.99
N GLU A 24 6.61 -13.23 7.76
CA GLU A 24 6.27 -11.81 7.52
C GLU A 24 5.04 -11.59 6.65
N LYS A 25 3.92 -11.25 7.31
CA LYS A 25 2.69 -10.84 6.64
C LYS A 25 2.93 -9.55 5.86
N ARG A 26 2.85 -9.62 4.53
CA ARG A 26 2.94 -8.45 3.65
C ARG A 26 1.56 -7.85 3.43
N LEU A 27 1.46 -6.56 3.71
CA LEU A 27 0.22 -5.80 3.62
C LEU A 27 0.37 -4.76 2.51
N VAL A 28 -0.59 -4.71 1.60
CA VAL A 28 -0.63 -3.74 0.52
C VAL A 28 -1.69 -2.68 0.82
N LEU A 29 -1.27 -1.42 0.86
CA LEU A 29 -2.16 -0.27 0.97
C LEU A 29 -2.21 0.42 -0.38
N ILE A 30 -3.41 0.69 -0.86
CA ILE A 30 -3.62 1.53 -2.04
C ILE A 30 -4.41 2.76 -1.59
N GLY A 31 -3.95 3.95 -1.97
CA GLY A 31 -4.63 5.16 -1.53
C GLY A 31 -4.32 6.37 -2.38
N MET A 32 -5.24 7.33 -2.40
CA MET A 32 -5.04 8.59 -3.09
C MET A 32 -4.22 9.55 -2.22
N SER A 33 -3.14 10.09 -2.78
CA SER A 33 -2.37 11.16 -2.13
C SER A 33 -3.08 12.51 -2.24
N TYR A 34 -2.66 13.45 -1.41
CA TYR A 34 -3.14 14.84 -1.44
C TYR A 34 -2.97 15.52 -2.81
N ASN A 35 -1.99 15.07 -3.61
CA ASN A 35 -1.75 15.57 -4.97
C ASN A 35 -2.49 14.73 -6.02
N ASN A 36 -3.64 14.17 -5.67
CA ASN A 36 -4.50 13.35 -6.54
C ASN A 36 -3.79 12.17 -7.22
N SER A 37 -2.70 11.67 -6.62
CA SER A 37 -1.91 10.56 -7.15
C SER A 37 -2.18 9.29 -6.35
N ILE A 38 -2.61 8.23 -7.01
CA ILE A 38 -2.81 6.94 -6.33
C ILE A 38 -1.46 6.28 -6.10
N LEU A 39 -1.23 5.88 -4.86
CA LEU A 39 -0.01 5.25 -4.37
C LEU A 39 -0.32 3.83 -3.90
N VAL A 40 0.66 2.95 -4.10
CA VAL A 40 0.68 1.59 -3.57
C VAL A 40 1.84 1.50 -2.60
N VAL A 41 1.56 1.11 -1.36
CA VAL A 41 2.53 0.93 -0.28
C VAL A 41 2.48 -0.50 0.19
N VAL A 42 3.59 -1.21 0.07
CA VAL A 42 3.78 -2.54 0.65
C VAL A 42 4.52 -2.36 1.95
N HIS A 43 3.96 -2.90 3.04
CA HIS A 43 4.55 -2.85 4.36
C HIS A 43 4.40 -4.18 5.07
N THR A 44 5.15 -4.34 6.15
CA THR A 44 4.97 -5.41 7.11
C THR A 44 4.95 -4.81 8.52
N GLU A 45 4.19 -5.45 9.40
CA GLU A 45 4.05 -5.09 10.80
C GLU A 45 4.97 -6.02 11.62
N ARG A 46 5.90 -5.45 12.40
CA ARG A 46 6.80 -6.18 13.30
C ARG A 46 6.60 -5.65 14.72
N GLY A 47 5.79 -6.33 15.51
CA GLY A 47 5.34 -5.81 16.81
C GLY A 47 4.62 -4.48 16.63
N ASP A 48 5.07 -3.44 17.33
CA ASP A 48 4.49 -2.09 17.24
C ASP A 48 5.07 -1.24 16.09
N ASN A 49 5.98 -1.80 15.28
CA ASN A 49 6.65 -1.06 14.22
C ASN A 49 6.12 -1.44 12.82
N ILE A 50 5.95 -0.42 11.97
CA ILE A 50 5.64 -0.60 10.56
C ILE A 50 6.92 -0.42 9.73
N ARG A 51 7.31 -1.46 9.00
CA ARG A 51 8.39 -1.38 8.01
C ARG A 51 7.79 -1.25 6.61
N ILE A 52 8.06 -0.12 5.95
CA ILE A 52 7.75 0.04 4.54
C ILE A 52 8.76 -0.78 3.73
N ILE A 53 8.25 -1.70 2.91
CA ILE A 53 9.03 -2.53 1.99
C ILE A 53 9.14 -1.83 0.63
N SER A 54 8.04 -1.25 0.16
CA SER A 54 7.98 -0.55 -1.13
C SER A 54 6.90 0.53 -1.12
N ALA A 55 7.16 1.65 -1.79
CA ALA A 55 6.17 2.69 -2.02
C ALA A 55 6.33 3.22 -3.45
N ARG A 56 5.28 3.07 -4.27
CA ARG A 56 5.29 3.47 -5.68
C ARG A 56 3.97 4.07 -6.11
N LYS A 57 3.96 4.74 -7.27
CA LYS A 57 2.71 5.10 -7.93
C LYS A 57 1.96 3.84 -8.37
N ALA A 58 0.63 3.87 -8.27
CA ALA A 58 -0.21 2.83 -8.82
C ALA A 58 -0.04 2.74 -10.34
N THR A 59 -0.01 1.52 -10.84
CA THR A 59 -0.11 1.27 -12.29
C THR A 59 -1.50 1.64 -12.78
N LYS A 60 -1.69 1.79 -14.10
CA LYS A 60 -3.01 2.07 -14.69
C LYS A 60 -4.08 1.06 -14.25
N LYS A 61 -3.70 -0.22 -14.14
CA LYS A 61 -4.60 -1.31 -13.72
C LYS A 61 -5.01 -1.16 -12.24
N GLU A 62 -4.05 -0.94 -11.35
CA GLU A 62 -4.31 -0.75 -9.92
C GLU A 62 -5.10 0.52 -9.62
N ARG A 63 -4.82 1.60 -10.37
CA ARG A 63 -5.60 2.83 -10.32
C ARG A 63 -7.06 2.58 -10.69
N LYS A 64 -7.31 1.92 -11.81
CA LYS A 64 -8.68 1.59 -12.24
C LYS A 64 -9.38 0.70 -11.21
N TYR A 65 -8.66 -0.26 -10.63
CA TYR A 65 -9.19 -1.11 -9.57
C TYR A 65 -9.59 -0.28 -8.34
N TYR A 66 -8.72 0.61 -7.87
CA TYR A 66 -9.04 1.52 -6.76
C TYR A 66 -10.25 2.41 -7.07
N GLU A 67 -10.27 3.07 -8.24
CA GLU A 67 -11.37 3.95 -8.66
C GLU A 67 -12.71 3.21 -8.86
N SER A 68 -12.70 1.89 -9.11
CA SER A 68 -13.93 1.10 -9.29
C SER A 68 -14.44 0.46 -7.98
N ASN A 69 -13.63 0.42 -6.93
CA ASN A 69 -13.95 -0.23 -5.64
C ASN A 69 -13.96 0.77 -4.46
N VAL A 70 -13.76 2.05 -4.74
CA VAL A 70 -13.90 3.18 -3.79
C VAL A 70 -15.20 3.91 -4.06
#